data_AF-A0A4Z1KJN0-F1
#
_entry.id   AF-A0A4Z1KJN0-F1
#
_cell.length_a   1.000
_cell.length_b   1.000
_cell.length_c   1.000
_cell.angle_alpha   90.00
_cell.angle_beta   90.00
_cell.angle_gamma   90.00
#
_symmetry.space_group_name_H-M   'P 1'
#
loop_
_entity.id
_entity.type
_entity.pdbx_description
1 polymer ?
#
loop_
_entity_poly.entity_id
_entity_poly.type
_entity_poly.pdbx_seq_one_letter_code
_entity_poly.pdbx_strand_id
1 'polypeptide(L)'
;MVFSIKNLATASTFLSIAQGSVMGKRALSGQATYYGGNTQGGSCSFSTYTLPSNIFGTALSDSNWATASQCGRCVSVTGPSGNSVTAMITDECVGCGTNHLDLYTKAFSSLAPLSKGIIGITWDYVDCPITTPLQLHLKEGVSANYFSMQVVNAAEGVSTLDVSTDGGSTWKPTTRTTYNFFLHPAGYGATVDVRVTGLSGKTVIVKKIAVTPGSVVTASANLA
;
A
#
# COMPACT_ATOMS: atom_id res chain seq x y z
N MET A 1 -63.54 -38.78 -33.80
CA MET A 1 -62.08 -38.88 -33.53
C MET A 1 -61.56 -37.47 -33.34
N VAL A 2 -60.95 -37.22 -32.19
CA VAL A 2 -60.52 -35.89 -31.73
C VAL A 2 -59.12 -35.63 -32.29
N PHE A 3 -58.95 -34.60 -33.13
CA PHE A 3 -57.63 -34.19 -33.60
C PHE A 3 -57.04 -33.14 -32.65
N SER A 4 -55.97 -33.55 -31.96
CA SER A 4 -55.22 -32.77 -30.98
C SER A 4 -54.27 -31.79 -31.69
N ILE A 5 -54.44 -30.50 -31.44
CA ILE A 5 -53.52 -29.44 -31.86
C ILE A 5 -52.36 -29.42 -30.85
N LYS A 6 -51.15 -29.76 -31.28
CA LYS A 6 -49.93 -29.53 -30.50
C LYS A 6 -49.16 -28.35 -31.08
N ASN A 7 -49.14 -27.26 -30.32
CA ASN A 7 -48.27 -26.10 -30.49
C ASN A 7 -46.80 -26.54 -30.42
N LEU A 8 -45.99 -26.14 -31.41
CA LEU A 8 -44.53 -26.08 -31.26
C LEU A 8 -44.12 -24.60 -31.25
N ALA A 9 -43.66 -24.14 -30.09
CA ALA A 9 -43.09 -22.82 -29.89
C ALA A 9 -41.69 -22.75 -30.53
N THR A 10 -41.47 -21.75 -31.37
CA THR A 10 -40.17 -21.40 -31.94
C THR A 10 -39.33 -20.68 -30.87
N ALA A 11 -38.20 -21.26 -30.50
CA ALA A 11 -37.23 -20.66 -29.59
C ALA A 11 -36.35 -19.66 -30.35
N SER A 12 -36.53 -18.36 -30.11
CA SER A 12 -35.61 -17.32 -30.57
C SER A 12 -34.46 -17.17 -29.58
N THR A 13 -33.29 -17.69 -29.91
CA THR A 13 -32.04 -17.43 -29.20
C THR A 13 -31.51 -16.04 -29.54
N PHE A 14 -31.67 -15.09 -28.61
CA PHE A 14 -30.96 -13.82 -28.63
C PHE A 14 -29.52 -14.05 -28.14
N LEU A 15 -28.53 -13.89 -29.03
CA LEU A 15 -27.13 -13.76 -28.61
C LEU A 15 -26.91 -12.35 -28.07
N SER A 16 -26.88 -12.21 -26.74
CA SER A 16 -26.37 -10.99 -26.09
C SER A 16 -24.84 -10.99 -26.17
N ILE A 17 -24.29 -10.13 -27.03
CA ILE A 17 -22.86 -9.82 -27.06
C ILE A 17 -22.57 -8.91 -25.86
N ALA A 18 -22.09 -9.49 -24.76
CA ALA A 18 -21.60 -8.71 -23.62
C ALA A 18 -20.27 -8.06 -24.00
N GLN A 19 -20.29 -6.79 -24.41
CA GLN A 19 -19.09 -5.97 -24.52
C GLN A 19 -18.63 -5.58 -23.12
N GLY A 20 -17.72 -6.37 -22.55
CA GLY A 20 -16.97 -5.98 -21.36
C GLY A 20 -15.98 -4.87 -21.71
N SER A 21 -16.27 -3.63 -21.33
CA SER A 21 -15.28 -2.56 -21.33
C SER A 21 -14.20 -2.90 -20.31
N VAL A 22 -13.01 -3.24 -20.78
CA VAL A 22 -11.82 -3.32 -19.93
C VAL A 22 -11.51 -1.88 -19.51
N MET A 23 -12.05 -1.48 -18.37
CA MET A 23 -11.74 -0.20 -17.74
C MET A 23 -10.28 -0.30 -17.25
N GLY A 24 -9.33 0.06 -18.12
CA GLY A 24 -7.93 0.17 -17.73
C GLY A 24 -7.82 1.10 -16.52
N LYS A 25 -6.96 0.74 -15.55
CA LYS A 25 -6.59 1.65 -14.45
C LYS A 25 -6.16 2.97 -15.11
N ARG A 26 -6.83 4.07 -14.74
CA ARG A 26 -6.52 5.39 -15.29
C ARG A 26 -5.31 5.93 -14.53
N ALA A 27 -4.22 6.14 -15.26
CA ALA A 27 -3.06 6.87 -14.75
C ALA A 27 -3.48 8.25 -14.24
N LEU A 28 -2.88 8.65 -13.14
CA LEU A 28 -3.01 9.99 -12.58
C LEU A 28 -2.04 10.91 -13.29
N SER A 29 -2.49 12.11 -13.63
CA SER A 29 -1.63 13.18 -14.16
C SER A 29 -1.36 14.20 -13.07
N GLY A 30 -0.12 14.65 -12.97
CA GLY A 30 0.32 15.62 -11.98
C GLY A 30 1.65 16.26 -12.36
N GLN A 31 2.27 16.89 -11.37
CA GLN A 31 3.62 17.43 -11.48
C GLN A 31 4.55 16.73 -10.49
N ALA A 32 5.84 16.81 -10.73
CA ALA A 32 6.84 16.38 -9.77
C ALA A 32 7.90 17.46 -9.56
N THR A 33 8.28 17.63 -8.29
CA THR A 33 9.49 18.33 -7.84
C THR A 33 10.45 17.31 -7.23
N TYR A 34 11.52 17.79 -6.60
CA TYR A 34 12.41 16.93 -5.84
C TYR A 34 12.89 17.54 -4.53
N TYR A 35 13.23 16.65 -3.60
CA TYR A 35 13.87 16.98 -2.34
C TYR A 35 14.99 15.97 -1.97
N GLY A 36 15.66 16.21 -0.84
CA GLY A 36 16.77 15.37 -0.38
C GLY A 36 16.36 13.93 -0.05
N GLY A 37 15.09 13.71 0.32
CA GLY A 37 14.59 12.42 0.76
C GLY A 37 14.94 12.10 2.21
N ASN A 38 14.02 11.44 2.92
CA ASN A 38 14.28 10.83 4.21
C ASN A 38 13.44 9.56 4.39
N THR A 39 14.02 8.39 4.12
CA THR A 39 13.33 7.11 4.35
C THR A 39 13.21 6.81 5.84
N GLN A 40 14.15 7.27 6.66
CA GLN A 40 14.18 7.03 8.10
C GLN A 40 13.45 8.18 8.82
N GLY A 41 12.17 8.36 8.48
CA GLY A 41 11.29 9.35 9.06
C GLY A 41 10.10 9.63 8.15
N GLY A 42 9.94 10.91 7.81
CA GLY A 42 8.79 11.41 7.06
C GLY A 42 7.45 11.18 7.79
N SER A 43 6.37 11.57 7.13
CA SER A 43 5.02 11.31 7.64
C SER A 43 4.69 9.82 7.71
N CYS A 44 5.41 8.94 7.01
CA CYS A 44 5.25 7.49 7.18
C CYS A 44 5.95 6.92 8.43
N SER A 45 6.82 7.70 9.09
CA SER A 45 7.52 7.29 10.33
C SER A 45 8.24 5.95 10.24
N PHE A 46 8.87 5.68 9.10
CA PHE A 46 9.76 4.54 8.98
C PHE A 46 11.04 4.80 9.79
N SER A 47 11.48 3.83 10.59
CA SER A 47 12.73 3.94 11.37
C SER A 47 13.59 2.69 11.32
N THR A 48 13.07 1.61 10.75
CA THR A 48 13.73 0.30 10.64
C THR A 48 13.82 -0.17 9.19
N TYR A 49 13.47 0.70 8.23
CA TYR A 49 13.29 0.31 6.84
C TYR A 49 14.31 0.98 5.91
N THR A 50 14.93 0.17 5.06
CA THR A 50 15.80 0.67 3.99
C THR A 50 15.15 0.33 2.66
N LEU A 51 15.03 1.33 1.79
CA LEU A 51 14.51 1.11 0.44
C LEU A 51 15.40 0.11 -0.32
N PRO A 52 14.81 -0.89 -0.98
CA PRO A 52 15.52 -1.73 -1.95
C PRO A 52 16.18 -0.86 -3.03
N SER A 53 17.35 -1.26 -3.53
CA SER A 53 18.15 -0.46 -4.48
C SER A 53 17.43 -0.14 -5.79
N ASN A 54 16.41 -0.92 -6.16
CA ASN A 54 15.58 -0.75 -7.34
C ASN A 54 14.31 0.09 -7.10
N ILE A 55 14.11 0.63 -5.90
CA ILE A 55 12.95 1.43 -5.53
C ILE A 55 13.43 2.78 -4.98
N PHE A 56 12.99 3.87 -5.60
CA PHE A 56 13.25 5.23 -5.08
C PHE A 56 12.25 5.63 -3.99
N GLY A 57 12.42 6.80 -3.37
CA GLY A 57 11.44 7.38 -2.45
C GLY A 57 10.71 8.59 -3.07
N THR A 58 9.53 8.89 -2.55
CA THR A 58 8.76 10.10 -2.85
C THR A 58 7.91 10.54 -1.67
N ALA A 59 7.65 11.84 -1.56
CA ALA A 59 6.52 12.36 -0.80
C ALA A 59 5.28 12.41 -1.71
N LEU A 60 4.11 12.10 -1.14
CA LEU A 60 2.82 12.13 -1.84
C LEU A 60 2.04 13.37 -1.41
N SER A 61 1.36 14.04 -2.35
CA SER A 61 0.45 15.14 -2.01
C SER A 61 -0.60 14.73 -0.98
N ASP A 62 -0.90 15.67 -0.07
CA ASP A 62 -2.07 15.65 0.82
C ASP A 62 -3.40 15.26 0.14
N SER A 63 -3.59 15.65 -1.13
CA SER A 63 -4.78 15.28 -1.93
C SER A 63 -4.94 13.77 -2.14
N ASN A 64 -3.86 12.99 -2.00
CA ASN A 64 -3.86 11.54 -2.15
C ASN A 64 -3.47 10.80 -0.85
N TRP A 65 -2.98 11.51 0.17
CA TRP A 65 -2.36 10.91 1.37
C TRP A 65 -3.24 9.93 2.15
N ALA A 66 -4.54 10.25 2.25
CA ALA A 66 -5.56 9.40 2.85
C ALA A 66 -5.15 8.82 4.22
N THR A 67 -4.75 9.68 5.16
CA THR A 67 -4.38 9.31 6.54
C THR A 67 -3.30 8.22 6.58
N ALA A 68 -2.19 8.44 5.87
CA ALA A 68 -1.07 7.51 5.74
C ALA A 68 -1.41 6.11 5.20
N SER A 69 -2.62 5.88 4.67
CA SER A 69 -2.98 4.60 4.04
C SER A 69 -2.16 4.32 2.77
N GLN A 70 -1.51 5.34 2.23
CA GLN A 70 -0.63 5.23 1.08
C GLN A 70 0.83 4.94 1.42
N CYS A 71 1.21 5.00 2.71
CA CYS A 71 2.57 4.72 3.14
C CYS A 71 3.02 3.31 2.76
N GLY A 72 4.23 3.22 2.21
CA GLY A 72 4.83 1.95 1.77
C GLY A 72 4.30 1.43 0.43
N ARG A 73 3.26 2.05 -0.15
CA ARG A 73 2.82 1.72 -1.52
C ARG A 73 3.84 2.24 -2.53
N CYS A 74 3.97 1.54 -3.66
CA CYS A 74 4.78 1.98 -4.77
C CYS A 74 3.93 2.64 -5.87
N VAL A 75 4.57 3.58 -6.55
CA VAL A 75 4.06 4.24 -7.75
C VAL A 75 5.03 4.03 -8.91
N SER A 76 4.51 3.81 -10.10
CA SER A 76 5.27 3.90 -11.34
C SER A 76 5.12 5.31 -11.89
N VAL A 77 6.19 6.07 -11.98
CA VAL A 77 6.20 7.48 -12.37
C VAL A 77 6.83 7.61 -13.74
N THR A 78 6.09 8.14 -14.71
CA THR A 78 6.56 8.37 -16.08
C THR A 78 6.84 9.85 -16.30
N GLY A 79 8.07 10.15 -16.71
CA GLY A 79 8.54 11.52 -16.96
C GLY A 79 8.24 12.04 -18.37
N PRO A 80 8.59 13.30 -18.66
CA PRO A 80 8.33 13.94 -19.96
C PRO A 80 8.96 13.23 -21.16
N SER A 81 10.06 12.50 -20.95
CA SER A 81 10.76 11.74 -21.98
C SER A 81 10.21 10.32 -22.18
N GLY A 82 9.14 9.95 -21.48
CA GLY A 82 8.47 8.65 -21.59
C GLY A 82 9.15 7.51 -20.83
N ASN A 83 10.27 7.78 -20.14
CA ASN A 83 10.91 6.83 -19.25
C ASN A 83 10.23 6.82 -17.88
N SER A 84 10.33 5.69 -17.16
CA SER A 84 9.64 5.50 -15.89
C SER A 84 10.57 5.04 -14.77
N VAL A 85 10.21 5.36 -13.54
CA VAL A 85 10.84 4.88 -12.31
C VAL A 85 9.80 4.36 -11.33
N THR A 86 10.19 3.42 -10.47
CA THR A 86 9.36 3.01 -9.33
C THR A 86 9.80 3.76 -8.07
N ALA A 87 8.86 4.42 -7.40
CA ALA A 87 9.10 5.10 -6.13
C ALA A 87 8.12 4.63 -5.06
N MET A 88 8.59 4.44 -3.84
CA MET A 88 7.77 4.17 -2.66
C MET A 88 7.37 5.48 -2.00
N ILE A 89 6.12 5.55 -1.56
CA ILE A 89 5.60 6.66 -0.78
C ILE A 89 6.12 6.54 0.66
N THR A 90 7.01 7.45 1.04
CA THR A 90 7.66 7.48 2.37
C THR A 90 7.28 8.71 3.19
N ASP A 91 6.63 9.68 2.58
CA ASP A 91 6.41 11.00 3.19
C ASP A 91 5.16 11.67 2.61
N GLU A 92 4.73 12.76 3.23
CA GLU A 92 3.61 13.59 2.79
C GLU A 92 4.12 14.96 2.36
N CYS A 93 3.69 15.44 1.19
CA CYS A 93 3.89 16.82 0.79
C CYS A 93 2.59 17.61 0.95
N VAL A 94 2.48 18.31 2.07
CA VAL A 94 1.33 19.19 2.36
C VAL A 94 1.38 20.41 1.43
N GLY A 95 0.27 20.72 0.78
CA GLY A 95 0.17 21.87 -0.12
C GLY A 95 0.80 21.70 -1.50
N CYS A 96 1.34 20.51 -1.83
CA CYS A 96 1.90 20.23 -3.16
C CYS A 96 0.84 20.23 -4.30
N GLY A 97 -0.45 20.18 -3.96
CA GLY A 97 -1.53 20.20 -4.94
C GLY A 97 -1.80 18.83 -5.59
N THR A 98 -2.87 18.76 -6.38
CA THR A 98 -3.46 17.49 -6.85
C THR A 98 -2.46 16.59 -7.57
N ASN A 99 -2.35 15.33 -7.12
CA ASN A 99 -1.53 14.28 -7.73
C ASN A 99 -0.03 14.61 -7.86
N HIS A 100 0.47 15.59 -7.11
CA HIS A 100 1.88 15.94 -7.13
C HIS A 100 2.73 14.93 -6.36
N LEU A 101 3.92 14.64 -6.88
CA LEU A 101 4.94 13.81 -6.23
C LEU A 101 6.21 14.64 -5.97
N ASP A 102 6.67 14.70 -4.73
CA ASP A 102 7.98 15.29 -4.41
C ASP A 102 9.03 14.18 -4.33
N LEU A 103 9.68 13.92 -5.47
CA LEU A 103 10.54 12.75 -5.65
C LEU A 103 11.85 12.92 -4.88
N TYR A 104 12.47 11.81 -4.48
CA TYR A 104 13.87 11.88 -4.05
C TYR A 104 14.72 12.35 -5.23
N THR A 105 15.76 13.13 -4.94
CA THR A 105 16.64 13.73 -5.97
C THR A 105 17.11 12.71 -7.03
N LYS A 106 17.46 11.48 -6.62
CA LYS A 106 17.87 10.40 -7.55
C LYS A 106 16.73 9.95 -8.48
N ALA A 107 15.50 9.85 -7.99
CA ALA A 107 14.33 9.51 -8.82
C ALA A 107 14.07 10.61 -9.85
N PHE A 108 14.02 11.88 -9.42
CA PHE A 108 13.81 13.00 -10.33
C PHE A 108 14.89 13.07 -11.41
N SER A 109 16.17 12.94 -11.02
CA SER A 109 17.29 12.98 -11.97
C SER A 109 17.28 11.85 -13.00
N SER A 110 16.56 10.75 -12.69
CA SER A 110 16.34 9.66 -13.65
C SER A 110 15.28 10.03 -14.69
N LEU A 111 14.37 10.95 -14.38
CA LEU A 111 13.27 11.39 -15.26
C LEU A 111 13.59 12.67 -16.05
N ALA A 112 14.34 13.60 -15.46
CA ALA A 112 14.72 14.86 -16.10
C ALA A 112 15.94 15.52 -15.44
N PRO A 113 16.64 16.45 -16.13
CA PRO A 113 17.69 17.25 -15.52
C PRO A 113 17.17 18.05 -14.31
N LEU A 114 17.92 18.06 -13.20
CA LEU A 114 17.57 18.80 -11.97
C LEU A 114 17.31 20.30 -12.20
N SER A 115 17.93 20.89 -13.23
CA SER A 115 17.73 22.29 -13.63
C SER A 115 16.31 22.62 -14.09
N LYS A 116 15.49 21.61 -14.41
CA LYS A 116 14.07 21.82 -14.69
C LYS A 116 13.27 22.23 -13.46
N GLY A 117 13.68 21.80 -12.26
CA GLY A 117 13.00 22.09 -10.99
C GLY A 117 11.67 21.36 -10.82
N ILE A 118 10.79 21.47 -11.82
CA ILE A 118 9.46 20.89 -11.86
C ILE A 118 9.20 20.27 -13.24
N ILE A 119 8.55 19.11 -13.28
CA ILE A 119 8.22 18.40 -14.51
C ILE A 119 6.77 17.90 -14.47
N GLY A 120 6.13 17.82 -15.64
CA GLY A 120 4.87 17.10 -15.79
C GLY A 120 5.12 15.59 -15.75
N ILE A 121 4.27 14.85 -15.04
CA ILE A 121 4.36 13.39 -14.92
C ILE A 121 2.98 12.75 -15.06
N THR A 122 2.99 11.47 -15.41
CA THR A 122 1.87 10.55 -15.14
C THR A 122 2.33 9.46 -14.20
N TRP A 123 1.42 8.93 -13.37
CA TRP A 123 1.76 7.84 -12.46
C TRP A 123 0.57 6.96 -12.09
N ASP A 124 0.90 5.72 -11.71
CA ASP A 124 -0.05 4.70 -11.27
C ASP A 124 0.44 4.06 -9.98
N TYR A 125 -0.49 3.66 -9.11
CA TYR A 125 -0.18 2.74 -8.02
C TYR A 125 0.15 1.35 -8.60
N VAL A 126 1.30 0.82 -8.20
CA VAL A 126 1.80 -0.50 -8.60
C VAL A 126 2.19 -1.31 -7.38
N ASP A 127 2.25 -2.63 -7.55
CA ASP A 127 2.89 -3.48 -6.56
C ASP A 127 4.39 -3.12 -6.51
N CYS A 128 4.93 -3.07 -5.31
CA CYS A 128 6.36 -2.88 -5.10
C CYS A 128 7.10 -4.13 -5.59
N PRO A 129 8.20 -4.00 -6.35
CA PRO A 129 9.02 -5.12 -6.81
C PRO A 129 9.87 -5.70 -5.66
N ILE A 130 9.20 -6.21 -4.62
CA ILE A 130 9.75 -6.76 -3.38
C ILE A 130 9.32 -8.22 -3.27
N THR A 131 10.29 -9.13 -3.18
CA THR A 131 10.03 -10.58 -3.04
C THR A 131 10.42 -11.12 -1.67
N THR A 132 11.21 -10.37 -0.91
CA THR A 132 11.57 -10.71 0.48
C THR A 132 10.35 -10.56 1.41
N PRO A 133 10.29 -11.29 2.54
CA PRO A 133 9.15 -11.20 3.45
C PRO A 133 8.90 -9.79 4.00
N LEU A 134 7.63 -9.50 4.32
CA LEU A 134 7.28 -8.28 5.06
C LEU A 134 7.81 -8.35 6.49
N GLN A 135 7.91 -7.20 7.15
CA GLN A 135 8.33 -7.10 8.54
C GLN A 135 7.33 -6.31 9.38
N LEU A 136 7.24 -6.69 10.64
CA LEU A 136 6.39 -6.09 11.65
C LEU A 136 7.27 -5.37 12.66
N HIS A 137 7.19 -4.04 12.69
CA HIS A 137 7.95 -3.20 13.60
C HIS A 137 7.06 -2.73 14.75
N LEU A 138 7.36 -3.16 15.97
CA LEU A 138 6.66 -2.70 17.16
C LEU A 138 7.19 -1.34 17.59
N LYS A 139 6.28 -0.38 17.76
CA LYS A 139 6.65 1.00 18.10
C LYS A 139 7.40 1.04 19.43
N GLU A 140 8.32 1.98 19.57
CA GLU A 140 8.81 2.36 20.89
C GLU A 140 7.66 2.72 21.84
N GLY A 141 7.75 2.21 23.07
CA GLY A 141 6.76 2.38 24.14
C GLY A 141 5.59 1.39 24.14
N VAL A 142 5.57 0.36 23.28
CA VAL A 142 4.57 -0.70 23.41
C VAL A 142 4.71 -1.47 24.72
N SER A 143 3.59 -1.98 25.20
CA SER A 143 3.53 -2.85 26.38
C SER A 143 2.30 -3.75 26.29
N ALA A 144 2.10 -4.61 27.29
CA ALA A 144 0.87 -5.39 27.40
C ALA A 144 -0.40 -4.51 27.36
N ASN A 145 -0.31 -3.25 27.82
CA ASN A 145 -1.42 -2.32 27.95
C ASN A 145 -1.41 -1.22 26.86
N TYR A 146 -0.52 -1.29 25.87
CA TYR A 146 -0.47 -0.35 24.76
C TYR A 146 0.14 -1.02 23.52
N PHE A 147 -0.65 -1.17 22.45
CA PHE A 147 -0.21 -1.86 21.24
C PHE A 147 -0.11 -0.87 20.07
N SER A 148 1.04 -0.88 19.40
CA SER A 148 1.27 -0.08 18.19
C SER A 148 2.30 -0.77 17.30
N MET A 149 1.94 -1.07 16.06
CA MET A 149 2.79 -1.83 15.14
C MET A 149 2.75 -1.21 13.74
N GLN A 150 3.88 -1.19 13.05
CA GLN A 150 4.01 -0.76 11.67
C GLN A 150 4.34 -1.97 10.80
N VAL A 151 3.71 -2.03 9.62
CA VAL A 151 4.08 -3.01 8.59
C VAL A 151 5.05 -2.31 7.64
N VAL A 152 6.22 -2.91 7.42
CA VAL A 152 7.23 -2.44 6.46
C VAL A 152 7.56 -3.55 5.48
N ASN A 153 8.19 -3.18 4.36
CA ASN A 153 8.58 -4.10 3.31
C ASN A 153 7.41 -4.89 2.66
N ALA A 154 6.19 -4.38 2.70
CA ALA A 154 5.05 -4.99 2.04
C ALA A 154 5.14 -4.82 0.52
N ALA A 155 4.84 -5.87 -0.25
CA ALA A 155 4.86 -5.86 -1.72
C ALA A 155 3.67 -5.11 -2.33
N GLU A 156 2.60 -4.90 -1.57
CA GLU A 156 1.45 -4.09 -1.96
C GLU A 156 1.00 -3.19 -0.79
N GLY A 157 -0.02 -2.36 -1.04
CA GLY A 157 -0.61 -1.57 0.03
C GLY A 157 -1.23 -2.44 1.12
N VAL A 158 -0.97 -2.10 2.37
CA VAL A 158 -1.62 -2.74 3.51
C VAL A 158 -2.98 -2.10 3.71
N SER A 159 -4.03 -2.91 3.84
CA SER A 159 -5.38 -2.47 4.20
C SER A 159 -5.55 -2.43 5.71
N THR A 160 -5.42 -3.58 6.37
CA THR A 160 -5.63 -3.74 7.83
C THR A 160 -4.50 -4.52 8.49
N LEU A 161 -4.38 -4.33 9.80
CA LEU A 161 -3.63 -5.17 10.71
C LEU A 161 -4.55 -5.56 11.86
N ASP A 162 -4.90 -6.83 11.95
CA ASP A 162 -5.74 -7.37 13.02
C ASP A 162 -4.89 -8.20 13.99
N VAL A 163 -5.31 -8.24 15.25
CA VAL A 163 -4.60 -8.92 16.33
C VAL A 163 -5.46 -10.03 16.92
N SER A 164 -4.85 -11.19 17.16
CA SER A 164 -5.47 -12.30 17.88
C SER A 164 -4.73 -12.59 19.18
N THR A 165 -5.50 -12.90 20.23
CA THR A 165 -5.03 -13.26 21.58
C THR A 165 -5.42 -14.68 21.98
N ASP A 166 -6.02 -15.44 21.07
CA ASP A 166 -6.62 -16.76 21.29
C ASP A 166 -6.17 -17.77 20.22
N GLY A 167 -4.93 -17.63 19.74
CA GLY A 167 -4.31 -18.54 18.77
C GLY A 167 -4.87 -18.44 17.35
N GLY A 168 -5.46 -17.31 16.99
CA GLY A 168 -6.04 -17.05 15.67
C GLY A 168 -7.53 -17.36 15.55
N SER A 169 -8.21 -17.66 16.67
CA SER A 169 -9.64 -17.98 16.69
C SER A 169 -10.51 -16.74 16.45
N THR A 170 -10.14 -15.61 17.06
CA THR A 170 -10.76 -14.30 16.84
C THR A 170 -9.73 -13.24 16.48
N TRP A 171 -10.15 -12.26 15.68
CA TRP A 171 -9.30 -11.18 15.17
C TRP A 171 -9.91 -9.83 15.53
N LYS A 172 -9.19 -9.06 16.34
CA LYS A 172 -9.60 -7.74 16.84
C LYS A 172 -8.93 -6.66 15.99
N PRO A 173 -9.66 -5.61 15.58
CA PRO A 173 -9.12 -4.60 14.69
C PRO A 173 -8.20 -3.62 15.42
N THR A 174 -7.27 -3.04 14.67
CA THR A 174 -6.51 -1.85 15.07
C THR A 174 -6.96 -0.64 14.25
N THR A 175 -6.52 0.56 14.64
CA THR A 175 -6.73 1.78 13.87
C THR A 175 -5.41 2.28 13.32
N ARG A 176 -5.34 2.53 12.01
CA ARG A 176 -4.18 3.19 11.41
C ARG A 176 -4.12 4.66 11.83
N THR A 177 -2.96 5.10 12.30
CA THR A 177 -2.68 6.48 12.65
C THR A 177 -2.21 7.29 11.44
N THR A 178 -2.17 8.61 11.57
CA THR A 178 -1.61 9.53 10.55
C THR A 178 -0.11 9.32 10.28
N TYR A 179 0.58 8.52 11.11
CA TYR A 179 2.00 8.22 11.02
C TYR A 179 2.27 6.74 10.70
N ASN A 180 1.30 6.07 10.06
CA ASN A 180 1.39 4.70 9.56
C ASN A 180 1.68 3.59 10.61
N PHE A 181 1.24 3.78 11.85
CA PHE A 181 1.19 2.71 12.83
C PHE A 181 -0.25 2.24 13.01
N PHE A 182 -0.42 0.96 13.28
CA PHE A 182 -1.66 0.30 13.63
C PHE A 182 -1.76 0.22 15.15
N LEU A 183 -2.66 1.01 15.72
CA LEU A 183 -2.75 1.30 17.15
C LEU A 183 -3.99 0.64 17.77
N HIS A 184 -3.80 0.10 18.97
CA HIS A 184 -4.87 -0.20 19.91
C HIS A 184 -4.47 0.29 21.31
N PRO A 185 -5.05 1.40 21.82
CA PRO A 185 -4.57 2.06 23.03
C PRO A 185 -4.64 1.21 24.30
N ALA A 186 -5.60 0.27 24.40
CA ALA A 186 -5.75 -0.59 25.57
C ALA A 186 -4.77 -1.78 25.59
N GLY A 187 -4.02 -2.01 24.50
CA GLY A 187 -3.12 -3.16 24.37
C GLY A 187 -3.83 -4.50 24.15
N TYR A 188 -3.04 -5.54 23.92
CA TYR A 188 -3.53 -6.91 23.67
C TYR A 188 -2.84 -7.96 24.56
N GLY A 189 -2.06 -7.53 25.55
CA GLY A 189 -1.21 -8.41 26.34
C GLY A 189 0.21 -8.55 25.79
N ALA A 190 1.02 -9.38 26.44
CA ALA A 190 2.46 -9.48 26.17
C ALA A 190 2.82 -10.33 24.95
N THR A 191 1.88 -11.11 24.41
CA THR A 191 2.11 -11.97 23.26
C THR A 191 0.86 -12.01 22.38
N VAL A 192 1.05 -11.86 21.08
CA VAL A 192 -0.05 -11.76 20.11
C VAL A 192 0.24 -12.52 18.82
N ASP A 193 -0.82 -12.93 18.14
CA ASP A 193 -0.78 -13.28 16.71
C ASP A 193 -1.26 -12.06 15.90
N VAL A 194 -0.66 -11.82 14.74
CA VAL A 194 -0.98 -10.68 13.87
C VAL A 194 -1.35 -11.17 12.48
N ARG A 195 -2.43 -10.61 11.92
CA ARG A 195 -2.83 -10.79 10.53
C ARG A 195 -2.74 -9.46 9.81
N VAL A 196 -1.86 -9.39 8.83
CA VAL A 196 -1.77 -8.28 7.88
C VAL A 196 -2.63 -8.62 6.66
N THR A 197 -3.49 -7.71 6.25
CA THR A 197 -4.31 -7.84 5.04
C THR A 197 -3.90 -6.78 4.02
N GLY A 198 -3.57 -7.19 2.80
CA GLY A 198 -3.25 -6.31 1.68
C GLY A 198 -4.50 -5.72 1.02
N LEU A 199 -4.32 -4.74 0.14
CA LEU A 199 -5.42 -4.16 -0.66
C LEU A 199 -6.02 -5.18 -1.63
N SER A 200 -5.25 -6.18 -2.07
CA SER A 200 -5.74 -7.31 -2.86
C SER A 200 -6.64 -8.28 -2.07
N GLY A 201 -6.67 -8.17 -0.74
CA GLY A 201 -7.33 -9.13 0.16
C GLY A 201 -6.45 -10.32 0.56
N LYS A 202 -5.22 -10.44 0.02
CA LYS A 202 -4.23 -11.42 0.50
C LYS A 202 -3.88 -11.14 1.97
N THR A 203 -3.50 -12.19 2.68
CA THR A 203 -3.16 -12.09 4.11
C THR A 203 -1.84 -12.78 4.43
N VAL A 204 -1.12 -12.21 5.40
CA VAL A 204 0.06 -12.81 6.03
C VAL A 204 -0.20 -12.88 7.53
N ILE A 205 -0.02 -14.06 8.12
CA ILE A 205 -0.19 -14.28 9.56
C ILE A 205 1.17 -14.55 10.18
N VAL A 206 1.47 -13.84 11.27
CA VAL A 206 2.67 -14.03 12.08
C VAL A 206 2.22 -14.34 13.51
N LYS A 207 2.67 -15.48 14.05
CA LYS A 207 2.20 -16.00 15.33
C LYS A 207 3.21 -15.77 16.45
N LYS A 208 2.71 -15.74 17.69
CA LYS A 208 3.48 -15.71 18.94
C LYS A 208 4.50 -14.57 19.00
N ILE A 209 4.11 -13.39 18.54
CA ILE A 209 4.92 -12.17 18.61
C ILE A 209 4.94 -11.67 20.05
N ALA A 210 6.12 -11.56 20.64
CA ALA A 210 6.28 -10.87 21.92
C ALA A 210 6.12 -9.35 21.72
N VAL A 211 5.28 -8.70 22.52
CA VAL A 211 5.05 -7.25 22.47
C VAL A 211 6.21 -6.53 23.16
N THR A 212 7.30 -6.33 22.41
CA THR A 212 8.55 -5.72 22.89
C THR A 212 8.82 -4.39 22.17
N PRO A 213 9.06 -3.28 22.88
CA PRO A 213 9.44 -1.99 22.29
C PRO A 213 10.56 -2.10 21.26
N GLY A 214 10.37 -1.45 20.11
CA GLY A 214 11.39 -1.32 19.05
C GLY A 214 11.70 -2.60 18.27
N SER A 215 11.12 -3.74 18.66
CA SER A 215 11.44 -5.01 18.03
C SER A 215 10.90 -5.12 16.61
N VAL A 216 11.64 -5.81 15.75
CA VAL A 216 11.25 -6.11 14.37
C VAL A 216 11.11 -7.62 14.21
N VAL A 217 9.96 -8.07 13.73
CA VAL A 217 9.67 -9.47 13.44
C VAL A 217 9.53 -9.65 11.94
N THR A 218 10.33 -10.54 11.37
CA THR A 218 10.23 -10.88 9.94
C THR A 218 9.19 -11.97 9.74
N ALA A 219 8.24 -11.77 8.83
CA ALA A 219 7.25 -12.77 8.48
C ALA A 219 7.86 -13.91 7.64
N SER A 220 7.09 -14.97 7.41
CA SER A 220 7.50 -16.06 6.50
C SER A 220 7.25 -15.76 5.02
N ALA A 221 6.46 -14.72 4.72
CA ALA A 221 5.99 -14.40 3.37
C ALA A 221 5.73 -12.89 3.21
N ASN A 222 5.35 -12.50 1.99
CA ASN A 222 4.86 -11.16 1.67
C ASN A 222 3.43 -11.23 1.09
N LEU A 223 2.80 -10.09 0.84
CA LEU A 223 1.46 -9.95 0.27
C LEU A 223 1.43 -10.11 -1.27
N ALA A 224 2.29 -10.97 -1.82
CA ALA A 224 2.46 -11.19 -3.26
C ALA A 224 2.00 -12.59 -3.69
#